data_AF-A0A380MMK0-F1
#
_entry.id   AF-A0A380MMK0-F1
#
_cell.length_a   1.000
_cell.length_b   1.000
_cell.length_c   1.000
_cell.angle_alpha   90.00
_cell.angle_beta   90.00
_cell.angle_gamma   90.00
#
_symmetry.space_group_name_H-M   'P 1'
#
loop_
_entity.id
_entity.type
_entity.pdbx_description
1 polymer ?
#
loop_
_entity_poly.entity_id
_entity_poly.type
_entity_poly.pdbx_seq_one_letter_code
_entity_poly.pdbx_strand_id
1 'polypeptide(L)'
;MVGCGNIDFMLTSAINVTPLVPEMAVFSLPYLYRDYKDVDATTQGKSAEKIAEILAKKGIVVLAWGENGFRELTNSKRPVKSPDDLKGLKIRVAGPMYIDVLSELGANPQQMQWAETLSALQQHVVDGQENPVPILTAQRLHEMQKYLTE
;
A
#
# COMPACT_ATOMS: atom_id res chain seq x y z
N MET A 1 7.54 17.05 2.27
CA MET A 1 8.80 17.58 1.72
C MET A 1 8.56 18.29 0.39
N VAL A 2 7.94 17.63 -0.59
CA VAL A 2 7.55 18.29 -1.86
C VAL A 2 6.64 19.49 -1.63
N GLY A 3 5.53 19.32 -0.89
CA GLY A 3 4.58 20.42 -0.64
C GLY A 3 5.12 21.66 0.08
N CYS A 4 6.29 21.55 0.73
CA CYS A 4 6.96 22.68 1.40
C CYS A 4 8.20 23.18 0.64
N GLY A 5 8.49 22.65 -0.55
CA GLY A 5 9.61 23.07 -1.39
C GLY A 5 10.99 22.51 -1.02
N ASN A 6 11.09 21.52 -0.13
CA ASN A 6 12.38 20.93 0.26
C ASN A 6 12.88 19.83 -0.70
N ILE A 7 12.00 19.29 -1.54
CA ILE A 7 12.31 18.30 -2.58
C ILE A 7 11.52 18.71 -3.82
N ASP A 8 12.18 18.71 -4.99
CA ASP A 8 11.55 19.13 -6.25
C ASP A 8 10.61 18.08 -6.83
N PHE A 9 11.01 16.80 -6.82
CA PHE A 9 10.25 15.69 -7.42
C PHE A 9 10.25 14.45 -6.53
N MET A 10 9.13 13.73 -6.53
CA MET A 10 9.00 12.44 -5.86
C MET A 10 8.07 11.51 -6.65
N LEU A 11 8.53 10.27 -6.88
CA LEU A 11 7.67 9.17 -7.30
C LEU A 11 7.27 8.38 -6.04
N THR A 12 5.96 8.29 -5.75
CA THR A 12 5.45 7.61 -4.56
C THR A 12 4.08 7.00 -4.82
N SER A 13 3.70 6.00 -4.02
CA SER A 13 2.37 5.41 -4.07
C SER A 13 1.33 6.29 -3.36
N ALA A 14 0.08 6.23 -3.82
CA ALA A 14 -1.04 6.96 -3.22
C ALA A 14 -1.16 6.75 -1.71
N ILE A 15 -0.98 5.52 -1.23
CA ILE A 15 -1.07 5.15 0.18
C ILE A 15 -0.08 5.93 1.07
N ASN A 16 1.14 6.21 0.58
CA ASN A 16 2.15 6.94 1.34
C ASN A 16 1.80 8.42 1.52
N VAL A 17 0.88 8.95 0.69
CA VAL A 17 0.42 10.35 0.76
C VAL A 17 -0.73 10.50 1.77
N THR A 18 -1.41 9.41 2.14
CA THR A 18 -2.61 9.42 2.99
C THR A 18 -2.46 10.08 4.37
N PRO A 19 -1.28 10.07 5.05
CA PRO A 19 -1.12 10.84 6.29
C PRO A 19 -1.23 12.36 6.10
N LEU A 20 -0.97 12.87 4.89
CA LEU A 20 -1.07 14.28 4.54
C LEU A 20 -2.38 14.61 3.81
N VAL A 21 -2.83 13.71 2.95
CA VAL A 21 -4.03 13.84 2.10
C VAL A 21 -4.86 12.55 2.22
N PRO A 22 -5.75 12.45 3.22
CA PRO A 22 -6.54 11.25 3.48
C PRO A 22 -7.36 10.78 2.27
N GLU A 23 -7.80 11.70 1.41
CA GLU A 23 -8.57 11.41 0.19
C GLU A 23 -7.82 10.50 -0.79
N MET A 24 -6.47 10.46 -0.72
CA MET A 24 -5.66 9.53 -1.53
C MET A 24 -5.90 8.06 -1.18
N ALA A 25 -6.53 7.75 -0.03
CA ALA A 25 -6.88 6.39 0.35
C ALA A 25 -7.93 5.77 -0.59
N VAL A 26 -8.67 6.59 -1.35
CA VAL A 26 -9.67 6.12 -2.31
C VAL A 26 -9.09 5.14 -3.33
N PHE A 27 -7.83 5.33 -3.74
CA PHE A 27 -7.13 4.44 -4.68
C PHE A 27 -6.79 3.07 -4.10
N SER A 28 -6.94 2.88 -2.80
CA SER A 28 -6.55 1.65 -2.12
C SER A 28 -7.71 0.98 -1.40
N LEU A 29 -8.95 1.47 -1.59
CA LEU A 29 -10.13 0.84 -1.01
C LEU A 29 -10.21 -0.64 -1.43
N PRO A 30 -10.36 -1.58 -0.48
CA PRO A 30 -10.40 -2.99 -0.80
C PRO A 30 -11.51 -3.31 -1.80
N TYR A 31 -11.15 -4.07 -2.85
CA TYR A 31 -12.07 -4.56 -3.88
C TYR A 31 -12.82 -3.47 -4.67
N LEU A 32 -12.34 -2.22 -4.67
CA LEU A 32 -12.92 -1.13 -5.46
C LEU A 32 -12.77 -1.38 -6.98
N TYR A 33 -11.62 -1.91 -7.39
CA TYR A 33 -11.28 -2.13 -8.79
C TYR A 33 -11.34 -3.62 -9.13
N ARG A 34 -11.89 -3.94 -10.31
CA ARG A 34 -11.92 -5.32 -10.82
C ARG A 34 -10.67 -5.71 -11.58
N ASP A 35 -10.10 -4.75 -12.29
CA ASP A 35 -8.92 -4.94 -13.14
C ASP A 35 -8.18 -3.60 -13.32
N TYR A 36 -7.07 -3.65 -14.05
CA TYR A 36 -6.25 -2.47 -14.34
C TYR A 36 -6.96 -1.42 -15.20
N LYS A 37 -7.94 -1.82 -16.02
CA LYS A 37 -8.71 -0.86 -16.84
C LYS A 37 -9.60 0.01 -15.95
N ASP A 38 -10.20 -0.57 -14.91
CA ASP A 38 -10.94 0.19 -13.90
C ASP A 38 -10.01 1.16 -13.15
N VAL A 39 -8.77 0.76 -12.84
CA VAL A 39 -7.74 1.64 -12.22
C VAL A 39 -7.40 2.81 -13.14
N ASP A 40 -7.02 2.53 -14.40
CA ASP A 40 -6.64 3.54 -15.39
C ASP A 40 -7.73 4.59 -15.58
N ALA A 41 -8.99 4.16 -15.63
CA ALA A 41 -10.13 5.05 -15.78
C ALA A 41 -10.26 6.10 -14.66
N THR A 42 -9.75 5.81 -13.45
CA THR A 42 -9.80 6.77 -12.33
C THR A 42 -8.71 7.84 -12.38
N THR A 43 -7.61 7.54 -13.07
CA THR A 43 -6.44 8.43 -13.22
C THR A 43 -6.62 9.45 -14.35
N GLN A 44 -7.81 9.50 -14.95
CA GLN A 44 -8.17 10.40 -16.05
C GLN A 44 -9.47 11.15 -15.76
N GLY A 45 -9.70 12.24 -16.49
CA GLY A 45 -10.94 13.03 -16.41
C GLY A 45 -11.23 13.61 -15.02
N LYS A 46 -12.52 13.74 -14.70
CA LYS A 46 -13.00 14.49 -13.52
C LYS A 46 -12.47 13.95 -12.18
N SER A 47 -12.26 12.64 -12.05
CA SER A 47 -11.71 12.05 -10.82
C SER A 47 -10.26 12.48 -10.61
N ALA A 48 -9.44 12.43 -11.66
CA ALA A 48 -8.05 12.85 -11.61
C ALA A 48 -7.91 14.36 -11.38
N GLU A 49 -8.75 15.17 -12.06
CA GLU A 49 -8.84 16.62 -11.83
C GLU A 49 -9.15 16.92 -10.36
N LYS A 50 -10.11 16.20 -9.77
CA LYS A 50 -10.50 16.40 -8.37
C LYS A 50 -9.38 16.10 -7.39
N ILE A 51 -8.63 15.02 -7.63
CA ILE A 51 -7.49 14.66 -6.79
C ILE A 51 -6.34 15.68 -6.96
N ALA A 52 -6.09 16.14 -8.20
CA ALA A 52 -5.10 17.18 -8.46
C ALA A 52 -5.42 18.50 -7.73
N GLU A 53 -6.69 18.93 -7.72
CA GLU A 53 -7.14 20.10 -6.95
C GLU A 53 -6.87 19.95 -5.44
N ILE A 54 -7.11 18.76 -4.89
CA ILE A 54 -6.88 18.46 -3.47
C ILE A 54 -5.38 18.52 -3.15
N LEU A 55 -4.55 17.90 -3.98
CA LEU A 55 -3.09 17.89 -3.82
C LEU A 55 -2.48 19.29 -3.99
N ALA A 56 -2.99 20.10 -4.93
CA ALA A 56 -2.53 21.47 -5.15
C ALA A 56 -2.71 22.34 -3.91
N LYS A 57 -3.78 22.15 -3.12
CA LYS A 57 -3.99 22.83 -1.83
C LYS A 57 -2.92 22.48 -0.77
N LYS A 58 -2.16 21.41 -0.98
CA LYS A 58 -1.02 21.00 -0.15
C LYS A 58 0.33 21.33 -0.78
N GLY A 59 0.34 22.15 -1.84
CA GLY A 59 1.56 22.52 -2.58
C GLY A 59 2.12 21.38 -3.44
N ILE A 60 1.31 20.36 -3.75
CA ILE A 60 1.73 19.20 -4.53
C ILE A 60 1.10 19.27 -5.92
N VAL A 61 1.94 19.26 -6.96
CA VAL A 61 1.50 19.19 -8.36
C VAL A 61 1.68 17.77 -8.86
N VAL A 62 0.60 17.16 -9.37
CA VAL A 62 0.65 15.84 -10.00
C VAL A 62 1.10 16.00 -11.44
N LEU A 63 2.23 15.38 -11.78
CA LEU A 63 2.80 15.43 -13.14
C LEU A 63 2.30 14.29 -14.03
N ALA A 64 2.16 13.11 -13.44
CA ALA A 64 1.67 11.91 -14.10
C ALA A 64 1.19 10.90 -13.05
N TRP A 65 0.32 9.99 -13.49
CA TRP A 65 -0.04 8.79 -12.75
C TRP A 65 0.79 7.62 -13.27
N GLY A 66 1.29 6.83 -12.33
CA GLY A 66 1.93 5.55 -12.61
C GLY A 66 1.25 4.45 -11.80
N GLU A 67 1.69 3.22 -12.02
CA GLU A 67 1.10 2.06 -11.38
C GLU A 67 2.10 1.37 -10.45
N ASN A 68 1.60 0.95 -9.29
CA ASN A 68 2.33 0.03 -8.41
C ASN A 68 1.85 -1.42 -8.60
N GLY A 69 0.52 -1.60 -8.68
CA GLY A 69 -0.16 -2.88 -8.91
C GLY A 69 -1.20 -3.21 -7.83
N PHE A 70 -1.99 -4.27 -8.08
CA PHE A 70 -2.80 -4.92 -7.04
C PHE A 70 -1.88 -5.51 -5.97
N ARG A 71 -2.34 -5.54 -4.72
CA ARG A 71 -1.49 -5.78 -3.54
C ARG A 71 -1.79 -7.17 -3.00
N GLU A 72 -0.76 -8.02 -2.99
CA GLU A 72 -0.86 -9.40 -2.53
C GLU A 72 -0.31 -9.55 -1.12
N LEU A 73 -0.95 -10.41 -0.32
CA LEU A 73 -0.50 -10.72 1.03
C LEU A 73 0.64 -11.72 0.98
N THR A 74 1.72 -11.45 1.71
CA THR A 74 2.76 -12.43 1.99
C THR A 74 2.97 -12.62 3.48
N ASN A 75 3.35 -13.84 3.89
CA ASN A 75 3.79 -14.09 5.26
C ASN A 75 4.77 -15.27 5.35
N SER A 76 5.41 -15.41 6.51
CA SER A 76 6.39 -16.47 6.81
C SER A 76 5.81 -17.65 7.61
N LYS A 77 4.58 -17.55 8.12
CA LYS A 77 4.00 -18.48 9.10
C LYS A 77 3.17 -19.60 8.47
N ARG A 78 2.21 -19.26 7.61
CA ARG A 78 1.24 -20.21 7.07
C ARG A 78 0.58 -19.73 5.77
N PRO A 79 0.05 -20.64 4.94
CA PRO A 79 -0.86 -20.27 3.86
C PRO A 79 -2.09 -19.52 4.40
N VAL A 80 -2.60 -18.54 3.67
CA VAL A 80 -3.85 -17.83 3.97
C VAL A 80 -4.82 -18.14 2.84
N LYS A 81 -5.90 -18.87 3.12
CA LYS A 81 -6.92 -19.27 2.13
C LYS A 81 -8.30 -18.71 2.45
N SER A 82 -8.47 -18.17 3.66
CA SER A 82 -9.68 -17.54 4.15
C SER A 82 -9.33 -16.42 5.13
N PRO A 83 -10.25 -15.48 5.40
CA PRO A 83 -10.04 -14.45 6.43
C PRO A 83 -9.67 -15.01 7.80
N ASP A 84 -10.19 -16.19 8.20
CA ASP A 84 -9.85 -16.79 9.49
C ASP A 84 -8.37 -17.13 9.64
N ASP A 85 -7.66 -17.37 8.53
CA ASP A 85 -6.22 -17.65 8.54
C ASP A 85 -5.39 -16.40 8.87
N LEU A 86 -5.97 -15.20 8.82
CA LEU A 86 -5.30 -13.95 9.20
C LEU A 86 -5.19 -13.77 10.72
N LYS A 87 -5.99 -14.52 11.50
CA LYS A 87 -6.10 -14.34 12.95
C LYS A 87 -4.74 -14.34 13.66
N GLY A 88 -4.41 -13.21 14.29
CA GLY A 88 -3.17 -13.03 15.05
C GLY A 88 -1.88 -12.95 14.22
N LEU A 89 -1.94 -12.94 12.88
CA LEU A 89 -0.76 -12.62 12.07
C LEU A 89 -0.36 -11.17 12.29
N LYS A 90 0.92 -10.92 12.56
CA LYS A 90 1.47 -9.56 12.61
C LYS A 90 1.80 -9.11 11.20
N ILE A 91 1.02 -8.18 10.64
CA ILE A 91 1.20 -7.76 9.25
C ILE A 91 1.67 -6.31 9.19
N ARG A 92 2.80 -6.06 8.53
CA ARG A 92 3.21 -4.69 8.24
C ARG A 92 2.26 -4.07 7.24
N VAL A 93 1.83 -2.83 7.49
CA VAL A 93 1.02 -2.01 6.57
C VAL A 93 1.66 -0.65 6.30
N ALA A 94 1.42 -0.08 5.12
CA ALA A 94 2.00 1.21 4.74
C ALA A 94 1.15 2.43 5.20
N GLY A 95 -0.16 2.27 5.35
CA GLY A 95 -1.08 3.38 5.64
C GLY A 95 -2.21 2.99 6.60
N PRO A 96 -2.88 3.99 7.20
CA PRO A 96 -3.84 3.79 8.29
C PRO A 96 -5.06 2.97 7.90
N MET A 97 -5.58 3.12 6.68
CA MET A 97 -6.75 2.34 6.21
C MET A 97 -6.52 0.83 6.29
N TYR A 98 -5.30 0.35 6.02
CA TYR A 98 -4.99 -1.09 6.11
C TYR A 98 -4.86 -1.57 7.56
N ILE A 99 -4.67 -0.68 8.53
CA ILE A 99 -4.79 -1.02 9.94
C ILE A 99 -6.23 -1.43 10.22
N ASP A 100 -7.21 -0.63 9.78
CA ASP A 100 -8.63 -0.92 10.01
C ASP A 100 -9.05 -2.21 9.30
N VAL A 101 -8.72 -2.33 8.00
CA VAL A 101 -9.07 -3.50 7.18
C VAL A 101 -8.51 -4.79 7.76
N LEU A 102 -7.21 -4.84 8.08
CA LEU A 102 -6.59 -6.07 8.57
C LEU A 102 -6.96 -6.38 10.02
N SER A 103 -7.24 -5.37 10.84
CA SER A 103 -7.75 -5.57 12.21
C SER A 103 -9.14 -6.20 12.18
N GLU A 104 -10.03 -5.73 11.29
CA GLU A 104 -11.37 -6.30 11.11
C GLU A 104 -11.31 -7.75 10.62
N LEU A 105 -10.30 -8.07 9.81
CA LEU A 105 -10.02 -9.45 9.37
C LEU A 105 -9.29 -10.29 10.44
N GLY A 106 -9.07 -9.76 11.65
CA GLY A 106 -8.51 -10.47 12.80
C GLY A 106 -6.98 -10.53 12.87
N ALA A 107 -6.27 -9.88 11.94
CA ALA A 107 -4.82 -9.75 12.02
C ALA A 107 -4.41 -8.72 13.10
N ASN A 108 -3.10 -8.56 13.29
CA ASN A 108 -2.50 -7.55 14.14
C ASN A 108 -1.60 -6.63 13.28
N PRO A 109 -2.18 -5.65 12.58
CA PRO A 109 -1.42 -4.80 11.66
C PRO A 109 -0.50 -3.82 12.41
N GLN A 110 0.67 -3.58 11.85
CA GLN A 110 1.66 -2.63 12.36
C GLN A 110 2.08 -1.67 11.24
N GLN A 111 1.88 -0.37 11.45
CA GLN A 111 2.32 0.62 10.48
C GLN A 111 3.83 0.82 10.56
N MET A 112 4.52 0.63 9.43
CA MET A 112 5.97 0.83 9.35
C MET A 112 6.36 1.42 8.00
N GLN A 113 7.42 2.24 7.99
CA GLN A 113 7.97 2.74 6.74
C GLN A 113 8.64 1.63 5.95
N TRP A 114 8.67 1.77 4.61
CA TRP A 114 9.22 0.72 3.74
C TRP A 114 10.69 0.41 4.07
N ALA A 115 11.48 1.44 4.39
CA ALA A 115 12.90 1.31 4.74
C ALA A 115 13.16 0.38 5.94
N GLU A 116 12.21 0.28 6.87
CA GLU A 116 12.32 -0.55 8.09
C GLU A 116 11.71 -1.94 7.87
N THR A 117 10.91 -2.11 6.82
CA THR A 117 10.09 -3.32 6.60
C THR A 117 10.94 -4.54 6.35
N LEU A 118 12.02 -4.43 5.56
CA LEU A 118 12.89 -5.57 5.25
C LEU A 118 13.54 -6.13 6.52
N SER A 119 14.11 -5.27 7.36
CA SER A 119 14.69 -5.69 8.64
C SER A 119 13.65 -6.28 9.57
N ALA A 120 12.44 -5.71 9.62
CA ALA A 120 11.34 -6.22 10.44
C ALA A 120 10.90 -7.63 10.02
N LEU A 121 10.87 -7.92 8.70
CA LEU A 121 10.57 -9.26 8.17
C LEU A 121 11.70 -10.25 8.49
N GLN A 122 12.97 -9.86 8.30
CA GLN A 122 14.15 -10.69 8.61
C GLN A 122 14.21 -11.07 10.08
N GLN A 123 13.88 -10.13 10.96
CA GLN A 123 13.93 -10.31 12.42
C GLN A 123 12.63 -10.90 12.98
N HIS A 124 11.64 -11.18 12.12
CA HIS A 124 10.32 -11.67 12.51
C HIS A 124 9.59 -10.78 13.53
N VAL A 125 9.83 -9.46 13.47
CA VAL A 125 9.05 -8.46 14.21
C VAL A 125 7.60 -8.49 13.72
N VAL A 126 7.43 -8.60 12.40
CA VAL A 126 6.18 -8.89 11.72
C VAL A 126 6.28 -10.25 11.01
N ASP A 127 5.15 -10.95 10.91
CA ASP A 127 5.05 -12.23 10.22
C ASP A 127 4.99 -12.04 8.70
N GLY A 128 4.42 -10.92 8.26
CA GLY A 128 4.12 -10.66 6.86
C GLY A 128 3.93 -9.19 6.51
N GLN A 129 3.59 -8.96 5.25
CA GLN A 129 3.32 -7.66 4.65
C GLN A 129 2.38 -7.84 3.45
N GLU A 130 1.93 -6.74 2.85
CA GLU A 130 1.18 -6.75 1.60
C GLU A 130 1.81 -5.79 0.58
N ASN A 131 1.95 -6.22 -0.68
CA ASN A 131 2.46 -5.39 -1.77
C ASN A 131 2.25 -6.05 -3.13
N PRO A 132 2.36 -5.30 -4.24
CA PRO A 132 2.27 -5.85 -5.58
C PRO A 132 3.44 -6.76 -5.91
N VAL A 133 3.18 -7.80 -6.70
CA VAL A 133 4.17 -8.79 -7.15
C VAL A 133 5.47 -8.15 -7.69
N PRO A 134 5.45 -7.06 -8.49
CA PRO A 134 6.68 -6.40 -8.93
C PRO A 134 7.58 -5.95 -7.76
N ILE A 135 7.00 -5.43 -6.68
CA ILE A 135 7.73 -5.03 -5.47
C ILE A 135 8.26 -6.28 -4.74
N LEU A 136 7.43 -7.32 -4.59
CA LEU A 136 7.84 -8.56 -3.93
C LEU A 136 9.06 -9.19 -4.61
N THR A 137 9.06 -9.23 -5.94
CA THR A 137 10.16 -9.76 -6.75
C THR A 137 11.39 -8.86 -6.71
N ALA A 138 11.23 -7.56 -6.97
CA ALA A 138 12.35 -6.61 -7.00
C ALA A 138 13.11 -6.57 -5.66
N GLN A 139 12.39 -6.76 -4.55
CA GLN A 139 12.93 -6.72 -3.20
C GLN A 139 13.28 -8.12 -2.66
N ARG A 140 13.17 -9.15 -3.50
CA ARG A 140 13.49 -10.55 -3.18
C ARG A 140 12.82 -11.03 -1.89
N LEU A 141 11.56 -10.63 -1.66
CA LEU A 141 10.86 -10.96 -0.42
C LEU A 141 10.66 -12.46 -0.23
N HIS A 142 10.69 -13.25 -1.31
CA HIS A 142 10.65 -14.71 -1.26
C HIS A 142 11.77 -15.34 -0.41
N GLU A 143 12.88 -14.63 -0.15
CA GLU A 143 13.93 -15.09 0.78
C GLU A 143 13.45 -15.08 2.25
N MET A 144 12.44 -14.28 2.58
CA MET A 144 11.93 -14.08 3.96
C MET A 144 10.44 -14.42 4.10
N GLN A 145 9.72 -14.57 2.99
CA GLN A 145 8.27 -14.71 2.92
C GLN A 145 7.92 -15.95 2.13
N LYS A 146 7.51 -17.00 2.84
CA LYS A 146 7.30 -18.34 2.28
C LYS A 146 5.94 -18.51 1.61
N TYR A 147 4.96 -17.73 2.01
CA TYR A 147 3.57 -17.84 1.54
C TYR A 147 3.14 -16.54 0.90
N LEU A 148 2.50 -16.65 -0.25
CA LEU A 148 1.81 -15.58 -0.96
C LEU A 148 0.36 -16.02 -1.20
N THR A 149 -0.57 -15.10 -1.07
CA THR A 149 -1.99 -15.27 -1.38
C THR A 149 -2.40 -14.19 -2.37
N GLU A 150 -3.01 -14.62 -3.48
CA GLU A 150 -3.60 -13.82 -4.58
C GLU A 150 -5.12 -14.09 -4.64
#